data_AF-A0A0D7ETH0-F1
#
_entry.id   AF-A0A0D7ETH0-F1
#
_cell.length_a   1.000
_cell.length_b   1.000
_cell.length_c   1.000
_cell.angle_alpha   90.00
_cell.angle_beta   90.00
_cell.angle_gamma   90.00
#
_symmetry.space_group_name_H-M   'P 1'
#
loop_
_entity.id
_entity.type
_entity.pdbx_description
1 polymer ?
#
loop_
_entity_poly.entity_id
_entity_poly.type
_entity_poly.pdbx_seq_one_letter_code
_entity_poly.pdbx_strand_id
1 'polypeptide(L)'
;MSLLIQGFYAVPVVGWMAKDAVKGHSDAKYYFGFNAAVILVGLTYFIGYPFVICVALAGAAAALVGLIVLTSFDAMGRPPEKISEDARRARNKAARAARKVRQRA
;
A
#
# COMPACT_ATOMS: atom_id res chain seq x y z
N MET A 1 28.71 -3.35 5.79
CA MET A 1 27.88 -2.74 4.73
C MET A 1 27.19 -3.85 3.94
N SER A 2 26.11 -4.35 4.55
CA SER A 2 25.04 -5.23 4.07
C SER A 2 25.31 -6.29 2.99
N LEU A 3 25.50 -7.54 3.45
CA LEU A 3 25.31 -8.79 2.68
C LEU A 3 24.00 -8.81 1.87
N LEU A 4 22.98 -8.05 2.27
CA LEU A 4 21.72 -7.88 1.54
C LEU A 4 21.91 -7.19 0.18
N ILE A 5 22.81 -6.19 0.09
CA ILE A 5 23.08 -5.49 -1.17
C ILE A 5 23.80 -6.43 -2.12
N GLN A 6 24.77 -7.19 -1.60
CA GLN A 6 25.52 -8.16 -2.38
C GLN A 6 24.65 -9.33 -2.83
N GLY A 7 23.70 -9.80 -2.00
CA GLY A 7 22.70 -10.80 -2.37
C GLY A 7 21.69 -10.30 -3.41
N PHE A 8 21.27 -9.03 -3.33
CA PHE A 8 20.37 -8.42 -4.31
C PHE A 8 21.03 -8.20 -5.68
N TYR A 9 22.33 -7.87 -5.71
CA TYR A 9 23.12 -7.75 -6.94
C TYR A 9 23.66 -9.09 -7.46
N ALA A 10 23.71 -10.14 -6.63
CA ALA A 10 24.10 -11.49 -7.05
C ALA A 10 23.00 -12.23 -7.82
N VAL A 11 21.77 -11.70 -7.85
CA VAL A 11 20.72 -12.14 -8.78
C VAL A 11 20.78 -11.22 -10.01
N PRO A 12 21.64 -11.51 -11.01
CA PRO A 12 21.93 -10.60 -12.12
C PRO A 12 20.68 -10.20 -12.92
N VAL A 13 19.63 -11.04 -12.90
CA VAL A 13 18.38 -10.78 -13.62
C VAL A 13 17.53 -9.72 -12.90
N VAL A 14 17.32 -9.83 -11.59
CA VAL A 14 16.42 -8.91 -10.86
C VAL A 14 17.01 -7.50 -10.74
N GLY A 15 18.31 -7.38 -10.49
CA GLY A 15 18.99 -6.09 -10.40
C GLY A 15 19.11 -5.34 -11.73
N TRP A 16 19.29 -6.07 -12.85
CA TRP A 16 19.35 -5.46 -14.18
C TRP A 16 17.95 -5.01 -14.66
N MET A 17 16.94 -5.83 -14.40
CA MET A 17 15.56 -5.52 -14.75
C MET A 17 14.96 -4.36 -13.96
N ALA A 18 15.26 -4.27 -12.65
CA ALA A 18 14.83 -3.13 -11.85
C ALA A 18 15.51 -1.83 -12.30
N LYS A 19 16.76 -1.91 -12.77
CA LYS A 19 17.50 -0.77 -13.33
C LYS A 19 16.93 -0.33 -14.68
N ASP A 20 16.49 -1.28 -15.51
CA ASP A 20 15.91 -1.00 -16.83
C ASP A 20 14.47 -0.46 -16.74
N ALA A 21 13.69 -0.89 -15.74
CA ALA A 21 12.34 -0.37 -15.49
C ALA A 21 12.30 1.10 -15.03
N VAL A 22 13.39 1.60 -14.43
CA VAL A 22 13.49 2.99 -13.93
C VAL A 22 14.07 3.95 -14.97
N LYS A 23 14.91 3.47 -15.90
CA LYS A 23 15.62 4.30 -16.90
C LYS A 23 15.25 4.02 -18.36
N GLY A 24 14.49 2.96 -18.64
CA GLY A 24 14.23 2.47 -19.99
C GLY A 24 13.02 3.08 -20.71
N HIS A 25 12.90 2.75 -21.99
CA HIS A 25 11.81 3.12 -22.90
C HIS A 25 10.43 2.69 -22.36
N SER A 26 9.33 3.29 -22.86
CA SER A 26 7.96 2.99 -22.39
C SER A 26 7.62 1.49 -22.43
N ASP A 27 8.22 0.69 -23.31
CA ASP A 27 7.94 -0.76 -23.39
C ASP A 27 8.65 -1.60 -22.31
N ALA A 28 9.68 -1.05 -21.66
CA ALA A 28 10.48 -1.75 -20.65
C ALA A 28 9.67 -2.17 -19.42
N LYS A 29 8.57 -1.45 -19.12
CA LYS A 29 7.68 -1.76 -17.98
C LYS A 29 6.94 -3.10 -18.16
N TYR A 30 6.60 -3.46 -19.39
CA TYR A 30 5.89 -4.71 -19.69
C TYR A 30 6.83 -5.91 -19.61
N TYR A 31 8.04 -5.76 -20.15
CA TYR A 31 9.09 -6.76 -20.01
C TYR A 31 9.51 -6.95 -18.54
N PHE A 32 9.48 -5.89 -17.72
CA PHE A 32 9.69 -6.00 -16.29
C PHE A 32 8.67 -6.92 -15.61
N GLY A 33 7.38 -6.65 -15.82
CA GLY A 33 6.30 -7.44 -15.23
C GLY A 33 6.31 -8.91 -15.68
N PHE A 34 6.55 -9.16 -16.98
CA PHE A 34 6.60 -10.52 -17.51
C PHE A 34 7.74 -11.33 -16.90
N ASN A 35 8.97 -10.83 -16.92
CA ASN A 35 10.09 -11.57 -16.37
C ASN A 35 10.01 -11.66 -14.84
N ALA A 36 9.46 -10.66 -14.13
CA ALA A 36 9.20 -10.78 -12.70
C ALA A 36 8.26 -11.94 -12.40
N ALA A 37 7.19 -12.11 -13.20
CA ALA A 37 6.29 -13.25 -13.10
C ALA A 37 6.99 -14.58 -13.43
N VAL A 38 7.80 -14.63 -14.48
CA VAL A 38 8.57 -15.84 -14.85
C VAL A 38 9.56 -16.23 -13.75
N ILE A 39 10.26 -15.27 -13.15
CA ILE A 39 11.15 -15.51 -12.01
C ILE A 39 10.35 -16.01 -10.80
N LEU A 40 9.19 -15.43 -10.51
CA LEU A 40 8.30 -15.88 -9.44
C LEU A 40 7.86 -17.33 -9.62
N VAL A 41 7.47 -17.70 -10.85
CA VAL A 41 7.09 -19.08 -11.21
C VAL A 41 8.31 -20.01 -11.12
N GLY A 42 9.47 -19.57 -11.60
CA GLY A 42 10.73 -20.32 -11.50
C GLY A 42 11.12 -20.59 -10.04
N LEU A 43 11.13 -19.57 -9.18
CA LEU A 43 11.41 -19.75 -7.74
C LEU A 43 10.36 -20.65 -7.07
N THR A 44 9.09 -20.53 -7.46
CA THR A 44 8.03 -21.41 -6.97
C THR A 44 8.28 -22.86 -7.37
N TYR A 45 8.82 -23.11 -8.57
CA TYR A 45 9.17 -24.47 -8.99
C TYR A 45 10.37 -25.04 -8.21
N PHE A 46 11.42 -24.24 -7.97
CA PHE A 46 12.63 -24.71 -7.27
C PHE A 46 12.47 -24.82 -5.75
N ILE A 47 11.79 -23.86 -5.11
CA ILE A 47 11.60 -23.80 -3.65
C ILE A 47 10.28 -24.48 -3.24
N GLY A 48 9.30 -24.51 -4.14
CA GLY A 48 7.98 -25.07 -3.91
C GLY A 48 6.96 -24.07 -3.38
N TYR A 49 5.82 -24.61 -2.92
CA TYR A 49 4.71 -23.88 -2.31
C TYR A 49 5.09 -22.92 -1.15
N PRO A 50 6.09 -23.21 -0.28
CA PRO A 50 6.47 -22.30 0.81
C PRO A 50 6.85 -20.89 0.34
N PHE A 51 7.45 -20.78 -0.86
CA PHE A 51 7.83 -19.48 -1.42
C PHE A 51 6.60 -18.60 -1.71
N VAL A 52 5.54 -19.20 -2.27
CA VAL A 52 4.29 -18.50 -2.58
C VAL A 52 3.65 -17.94 -1.30
N ILE A 53 3.65 -18.73 -0.23
CA ILE A 53 3.12 -18.30 1.07
C ILE A 53 3.91 -17.09 1.59
N CYS A 54 5.24 -17.14 1.57
CA CYS A 54 6.07 -16.03 2.03
C CYS A 54 5.83 -14.75 1.22
N VAL A 55 5.72 -14.85 -0.11
CA VAL A 55 5.42 -13.69 -0.97
C VAL A 55 4.03 -13.13 -0.66
N ALA A 56 3.03 -14.00 -0.46
CA ALA A 56 1.68 -13.57 -0.09
C ALA A 56 1.64 -12.87 1.27
N LEU A 57 2.33 -13.42 2.28
CA LEU A 57 2.44 -12.82 3.62
C LEU A 57 3.14 -11.46 3.58
N ALA A 58 4.24 -11.35 2.82
CA ALA A 58 4.95 -10.10 2.61
C ALA A 58 4.06 -9.06 1.92
N GLY A 59 3.32 -9.46 0.88
CA GLY A 59 2.37 -8.60 0.16
C GLY A 59 1.22 -8.13 1.06
N ALA A 60 0.66 -9.01 1.87
CA ALA A 60 -0.39 -8.67 2.84
C ALA A 60 0.11 -7.67 3.89
N ALA A 61 1.31 -7.88 4.44
CA ALA A 61 1.92 -6.95 5.38
C ALA A 61 2.15 -5.57 4.72
N ALA A 62 2.70 -5.55 3.50
CA ALA A 62 2.90 -4.31 2.76
C ALA A 62 1.59 -3.57 2.47
N ALA A 63 0.52 -4.29 2.12
CA ALA A 63 -0.80 -3.70 1.89
C ALA A 63 -1.38 -3.08 3.17
N LEU A 64 -1.27 -3.77 4.31
CA LEU A 64 -1.72 -3.24 5.60
C LEU A 64 -0.93 -1.99 6.00
N VAL A 65 0.40 -2.04 5.90
CA VAL A 65 1.26 -0.88 6.17
C VAL A 65 0.90 0.28 5.23
N GLY A 66 0.72 -0.01 3.94
CA GLY A 66 0.31 0.99 2.95
C GLY A 66 -1.03 1.64 3.28
N LEU A 67 -2.03 0.85 3.70
CA LEU A 67 -3.34 1.36 4.10
C LEU A 67 -3.25 2.24 5.34
N ILE A 68 -2.48 1.82 6.34
CA ILE A 68 -2.24 2.60 7.56
C ILE A 68 -1.61 3.94 7.21
N VAL A 69 -0.52 3.90 6.44
CA VAL A 69 0.22 5.08 6.01
C VAL A 69 -0.70 6.03 5.24
N LEU A 70 -1.43 5.55 4.24
CA LEU A 70 -2.35 6.36 3.44
C LEU A 70 -3.43 7.02 4.31
N THR A 71 -4.00 6.26 5.25
CA THR A 71 -5.02 6.74 6.18
C THR A 71 -4.46 7.79 7.16
N SER A 72 -3.24 7.57 7.66
CA SER A 72 -2.55 8.52 8.53
C SER A 72 -2.22 9.83 7.81
N PHE A 73 -1.81 9.77 6.55
CA PHE A 73 -1.58 10.96 5.73
C PHE A 73 -2.88 11.73 5.46
N ASP A 74 -4.00 11.06 5.15
CA ASP A 74 -5.30 11.73 5.00
C ASP A 74 -5.77 12.40 6.31
N ALA A 75 -5.60 11.71 7.44
CA ALA A 75 -5.95 12.25 8.74
C ALA A 75 -5.11 13.48 9.11
N MET A 76 -3.82 13.48 8.77
CA MET A 76 -2.90 14.58 9.05
C MET A 76 -3.13 15.80 8.15
N GLY A 77 -3.66 15.60 6.93
CA GLY A 77 -3.97 16.69 5.99
C GLY A 77 -5.20 17.52 6.32
N ARG A 78 -5.96 17.18 7.37
CA ARG A 78 -7.20 17.91 7.73
C ARG A 78 -6.88 19.15 8.57
N PRO A 79 -7.18 20.38 8.07
CA PRO A 79 -6.94 21.59 8.84
C PRO A 79 -7.85 21.62 10.10
N PRO A 80 -7.34 22.13 11.24
CA PRO A 80 -8.04 22.10 12.53
C PRO A 80 -9.39 22.84 12.51
N GLU A 81 -9.52 23.86 11.65
CA GLU A 81 -10.76 24.60 11.46
C GLU A 81 -11.92 23.71 10.99
N LYS A 82 -11.67 22.81 10.00
CA LYS A 82 -12.70 21.92 9.44
C LYS A 82 -13.19 20.89 10.46
N ILE A 83 -12.30 20.41 11.32
CA ILE A 83 -12.65 19.48 12.40
C ILE A 83 -13.64 20.15 13.38
N SER A 84 -13.41 21.42 13.72
CA SER A 84 -14.30 22.18 14.61
C SER A 84 -15.66 22.49 13.98
N GLU A 85 -15.69 22.81 12.68
CA GLU A 85 -16.89 23.06 11.89
C GLU A 85 -17.78 21.81 11.84
N ASP A 86 -17.20 20.64 11.55
CA ASP A 86 -17.93 19.37 11.48
C ASP A 86 -18.49 18.95 12.84
N ALA A 87 -17.70 19.10 13.91
CA ALA A 87 -18.15 18.86 15.28
C ALA A 87 -19.32 19.78 15.66
N ARG A 88 -19.25 21.06 15.28
CA ARG A 88 -20.31 22.05 15.54
C ARG A 88 -21.57 21.76 14.74
N ARG A 89 -21.44 21.33 13.47
CA ARG A 89 -22.55 20.89 12.62
C ARG A 89 -23.21 19.62 13.17
N ALA A 90 -22.44 18.64 13.61
CA ALA A 90 -22.95 17.42 14.23
C ALA A 90 -23.72 17.72 15.52
N ARG A 91 -23.17 18.58 16.40
CA ARG A 91 -23.85 19.04 17.62
C ARG A 91 -25.16 19.77 17.32
N ASN A 92 -25.17 20.65 16.32
CA ASN A 92 -26.38 21.39 15.93
C ASN A 92 -27.45 20.46 15.33
N LYS A 93 -27.07 19.44 14.55
CA LYS A 93 -28.01 18.42 14.07
C LYS A 93 -28.60 17.60 15.22
N ALA A 94 -27.78 17.15 16.17
CA ALA A 94 -28.22 16.42 17.34
C ALA A 94 -29.17 17.26 18.21
N ALA A 95 -28.85 18.53 18.44
CA ALA A 95 -29.72 19.46 19.18
C ALA A 95 -31.07 19.69 18.48
N ARG A 96 -31.08 19.80 17.15
CA ARG A 96 -32.31 19.89 16.35
C ARG A 96 -33.14 18.61 16.43
N ALA A 97 -32.50 17.44 16.40
CA ALA A 97 -33.17 16.15 16.55
C ALA A 97 -33.82 16.01 17.94
N ALA A 98 -33.08 16.34 19.01
CA ALA A 98 -33.60 16.33 20.38
C ALA A 98 -34.80 17.27 20.58
N ARG A 99 -34.76 18.47 19.97
CA ARG A 99 -35.89 19.41 19.98
C ARG A 99 -37.12 18.84 19.27
N LYS A 100 -36.94 18.17 18.13
CA LYS A 100 -38.03 17.50 17.41
C LYS A 100 -38.65 16.36 18.20
N VAL A 101 -37.83 15.57 18.92
CA VAL A 101 -38.33 14.49 19.78
C VAL A 101 -39.13 15.06 20.95
N ARG A 102 -38.64 16.13 21.59
CA ARG A 102 -39.33 16.78 22.73
C ARG A 102 -40.62 17.51 22.34
N GLN A 103 -40.79 17.89 21.07
CA GLN A 103 -42.04 18.46 20.57
C GLN A 103 -43.09 17.41 20.16
N ARG A 104 -42.70 16.13 20.11
CA ARG A 104 -43.58 15.00 19.75
C ARG A 104 -43.98 14.13 20.95
N ALA A 105 -43.45 14.42 22.13
CA ALA A 105 -43.83 13.83 23.42
C ALA A 105 -44.69 14.83 24.19
#